data_AF-A0A7C2S9I9-F1
#
_entry.id   AF-A0A7C2S9I9-F1
#
_cell.length_a   1.000
_cell.length_b   1.000
_cell.length_c   1.000
_cell.angle_alpha   90.00
_cell.angle_beta   90.00
_cell.angle_gamma   90.00
#
_symmetry.space_group_name_H-M   'P 1'
#
loop_
_entity.id
_entity.type
_entity.pdbx_description
1 polymer ?
#
loop_
_entity_poly.entity_id
_entity_poly.type
_entity_poly.pdbx_seq_one_letter_code
_entity_poly.pdbx_strand_id
1 'polypeptide(L)' 'PAPRRPVQRNLKKVGRNDPCPCGSGKKYKKCHGATTSVGG' A
#
# COMPACT_ATOMS: atom_id res chain seq x y z
N PRO A 1 -19.07 -14.49 -26.56
CA PRO A 1 -17.80 -13.99 -25.98
C PRO A 1 -17.87 -14.11 -24.45
N ALA A 2 -17.01 -14.93 -23.83
CA ALA A 2 -17.03 -15.11 -22.37
C ALA A 2 -16.41 -13.89 -21.65
N PRO A 3 -16.95 -13.44 -20.51
CA PRO A 3 -16.36 -12.33 -19.76
C PRO A 3 -15.02 -12.74 -19.16
N ARG A 4 -13.97 -11.96 -19.42
CA ARG A 4 -12.67 -12.11 -18.75
C ARG A 4 -12.88 -11.80 -17.27
N ARG A 5 -12.75 -12.82 -16.40
CA ARG A 5 -12.79 -12.62 -14.95
C ARG A 5 -11.67 -11.65 -14.57
N PRO A 6 -11.95 -10.55 -13.86
CA PRO A 6 -10.88 -9.64 -13.45
C PRO A 6 -9.94 -10.40 -12.52
N VAL A 7 -8.65 -10.32 -12.82
CA VAL A 7 -7.59 -10.84 -11.95
C VAL A 7 -7.79 -10.23 -10.56
N GLN A 8 -8.21 -11.05 -9.59
CA GLN A 8 -8.28 -10.64 -8.19
C GLN A 8 -6.85 -10.33 -7.77
N ARG A 9 -6.52 -9.04 -7.76
CA ARG A 9 -5.18 -8.57 -7.45
C ARG A 9 -5.00 -8.66 -5.94
N ASN A 10 -4.73 -9.88 -5.48
CA ASN A 10 -4.47 -10.25 -4.09
C ASN A 10 -3.06 -9.78 -3.68
N LEU A 11 -2.66 -8.56 -4.08
CA LEU A 11 -1.57 -7.89 -3.39
C LEU A 11 -2.12 -7.61 -2.00
N LYS A 12 -1.63 -8.34 -1.00
CA LYS A 12 -1.74 -7.95 0.41
C LYS A 12 -1.34 -6.48 0.48
N LYS A 13 -2.33 -5.59 0.54
CA LYS A 13 -2.09 -4.15 0.61
C LYS A 13 -1.35 -3.95 1.92
N VAL A 14 -0.07 -3.59 1.84
CA VAL A 14 0.68 -3.20 3.04
C VAL A 14 -0.12 -2.10 3.74
N GLY A 15 -0.49 -2.34 4.99
CA GLY A 15 -1.28 -1.40 5.75
C GLY A 15 -0.48 -0.12 5.96
N ARG A 16 -1.15 1.02 5.99
CA ARG A 16 -0.49 2.32 6.23
C ARG A 16 0.28 2.35 7.56
N ASN A 17 -0.09 1.53 8.55
CA ASN A 17 0.62 1.45 9.83
C ASN A 17 1.67 0.33 9.92
N ASP A 18 1.73 -0.60 8.95
CA ASP A 18 2.72 -1.68 8.94
C ASP A 18 4.15 -1.14 8.81
N PRO A 19 5.16 -1.91 9.25
CA PRO A 19 6.56 -1.57 8.95
C PRO A 19 6.78 -1.47 7.44
N CYS A 20 7.55 -0.48 7.02
CA CYS A 20 7.82 -0.24 5.62
C CYS A 20 8.73 -1.36 5.07
N PRO A 21 8.38 -2.00 3.93
CA PRO A 21 9.13 -3.14 3.39
C PRO A 21 10.54 -2.78 2.89
N CYS A 22 10.91 -1.49 2.88
CA CYS A 22 12.26 -1.04 2.55
C CYS A 22 13.29 -1.22 3.67
N GLY A 23 12.89 -1.75 4.84
CA GLY A 23 13.81 -1.99 5.96
C GLY A 23 14.20 -0.74 6.76
N SER A 24 13.56 0.42 6.51
CA SER A 24 13.89 1.67 7.21
C SER A 24 13.45 1.74 8.69
N GLY A 25 12.72 0.73 9.18
CA GLY A 25 12.10 0.73 10.51
C GLY A 25 10.92 1.71 10.67
N LYS A 26 10.60 2.52 9.65
CA LYS A 26 9.48 3.47 9.65
C LYS A 26 8.17 2.76 9.28
N LYS A 27 7.03 3.28 9.75
CA LYS A 27 5.69 2.85 9.28
C LYS A 27 5.54 3.19 7.80
N TYR A 28 4.83 2.36 7.03
CA TYR A 28 4.62 2.53 5.59
C TYR A 28 4.10 3.94 5.28
N LYS A 29 3.09 4.46 6.01
CA LYS A 29 2.56 5.83 5.83
C LYS A 29 3.54 6.97 6.10
N LYS A 30 4.65 6.70 6.79
CA LYS A 30 5.71 7.67 7.09
C LYS A 30 6.95 7.47 6.20
N CYS A 31 6.84 6.60 5.19
CA CYS A 31 7.91 6.25 4.27
C CYS A 31 7.33 6.11 2.85
N HIS A 32 7.35 4.94 2.23
CA HIS A 32 6.88 4.75 0.84
C HIS A 32 5.38 4.91 0.65
N GLY A 33 4.60 4.78 1.72
CA GLY A 33 3.16 5.02 1.74
C GLY A 33 2.78 6.44 2.20
N ALA A 34 3.75 7.37 2.24
CA ALA A 34 3.49 8.77 2.54
C ALA A 34 2.70 9.41 1.40
N THR A 35 1.39 9.21 1.42
CA THR A 35 0.45 10.07 0.71
C THR A 35 0.41 11.36 1.50
N THR A 36 1.07 12.41 1.01
CA THR A 36 1.08 13.75 1.61
C THR A 36 -0.31 14.17 2.06
N SER A 37 -0.61 13.98 3.34
CA SER A 37 -1.75 14.57 4.04
C SER A 37 -1.17 15.42 5.16
N VAL A 38 -0.35 16.40 4.76
CA VAL A 38 0.01 17.51 5.62
C VAL A 38 -1.04 18.58 5.34
N GLY A 39 -1.94 18.80 6.30
CA GLY A 39 -2.67 20.05 6.49
C GLY A 39 -3.73 20.42 5.46
N GLY A 40 -4.97 20.08 5.78
CA GLY A 40 -6.00 21.10 6.03
C GLY A 40 -6.27 21.09 7.52
#